data_AF-A0A7C3C9B7-F1
#
_entry.id   AF-A0A7C3C9B7-F1
#
_cell.length_a   1.000
_cell.length_b   1.000
_cell.length_c   1.000
_cell.angle_alpha   90.00
_cell.angle_beta   90.00
_cell.angle_gamma   90.00
#
_symmetry.space_group_name_H-M   'P 1'
#
loop_
_entity.id
_entity.type
_entity.pdbx_description
1 polymer ?
#
loop_
_entity_poly.entity_id
_entity_poly.type
_entity_poly.pdbx_seq_one_letter_code
_entity_poly.pdbx_strand_id
1 'polypeptide(L)'
;QERGKMFVGHQSPVYEGMVIGIHARDNDLVVNPVKGKQLTNIRASGTDEAVVLVTPIETTLEYALEFINDDELVEVTPESIRIRKRYLLEHERKKASRREDA
;
A
#
# COMPACT_ATOMS: atom_id res chain seq x y z
N GLN A 1 -9.33 2.16 -3.96
CA GLN A 1 -9.04 3.57 -4.33
C GLN A 1 -9.76 4.57 -3.44
N GLU A 2 -10.90 4.22 -2.83
CA GLU A 2 -11.60 5.14 -1.90
C GLU A 2 -10.77 5.59 -0.68
N ARG A 3 -9.75 4.82 -0.30
CA ARG A 3 -8.90 5.07 0.88
C ARG A 3 -7.62 5.86 0.55
N GLY A 4 -7.38 6.21 -0.71
CA GLY A 4 -6.15 6.86 -1.10
C GLY A 4 -5.71 6.59 -2.54
N LYS A 5 -4.53 7.12 -2.89
CA LYS A 5 -3.95 6.98 -4.23
C LYS A 5 -3.05 5.74 -4.28
N MET A 6 -3.13 4.97 -5.36
CA MET A 6 -2.39 3.72 -5.50
C MET A 6 -1.12 3.91 -6.32
N PHE A 7 -0.05 3.19 -5.99
CA PHE A 7 1.17 3.05 -6.82
C PHE A 7 1.10 1.84 -7.74
N VAL A 8 0.31 0.84 -7.36
CA VAL A 8 0.15 -0.41 -8.11
C VAL A 8 -1.15 -0.46 -8.88
N GLY A 9 -1.11 -1.11 -10.04
CA GLY A 9 -2.26 -1.35 -10.90
C GLY A 9 -2.92 -2.70 -10.65
N HIS A 10 -3.84 -3.06 -11.53
CA HIS A 10 -4.40 -4.41 -11.55
C HIS A 10 -3.31 -5.44 -11.88
N GLN A 11 -3.31 -6.58 -11.18
CA GLN A 11 -2.36 -7.68 -11.36
C GLN A 11 -0.88 -7.36 -11.12
N SER A 12 -0.55 -6.19 -10.59
CA SER A 12 0.82 -5.90 -10.18
C SER A 12 1.29 -6.88 -9.09
N PRO A 13 2.50 -7.48 -9.21
CA PRO A 13 3.02 -8.37 -8.19
C PRO A 13 3.32 -7.58 -6.91
N VAL A 14 2.88 -8.12 -5.77
CA VAL A 14 3.03 -7.50 -4.45
C VAL A 14 3.51 -8.53 -3.45
N TYR A 15 4.19 -8.06 -2.40
CA TYR A 15 4.65 -8.88 -1.29
C TYR A 15 4.34 -8.20 0.05
N GLU A 16 4.45 -8.96 1.14
CA GLU A 16 4.14 -8.45 2.48
C GLU A 16 5.09 -7.32 2.89
N GLY A 17 4.53 -6.20 3.35
CA GLY A 17 5.30 -5.01 3.75
C GLY A 17 5.71 -4.09 2.60
N MET A 18 5.34 -4.41 1.37
CA MET A 18 5.39 -3.46 0.24
C MET A 18 4.36 -2.35 0.44
N VAL A 19 4.75 -1.11 0.19
CA VAL A 19 3.87 0.06 0.17
C VAL A 19 3.20 0.13 -1.19
N ILE A 20 1.87 0.03 -1.20
CA ILE A 20 1.07 -0.07 -2.44
C ILE A 20 0.33 1.23 -2.79
N GLY A 21 0.38 2.23 -1.92
CA GLY A 21 -0.29 3.51 -2.11
C GLY A 21 -0.17 4.44 -0.91
N ILE A 22 -0.69 5.65 -1.10
CA ILE A 22 -0.73 6.72 -0.11
C ILE A 22 -2.11 6.71 0.54
N HIS A 23 -2.14 6.54 1.85
CA HIS A 23 -3.39 6.63 2.60
C HIS A 23 -3.85 8.10 2.69
N ALA A 24 -5.16 8.33 2.61
CA ALA A 24 -5.72 9.69 2.70
C ALA A 24 -5.64 10.32 4.11
N ARG A 25 -5.16 9.55 5.10
CA ARG A 25 -4.92 10.00 6.47
C ARG A 25 -3.48 9.71 6.84
N ASP A 26 -2.99 10.42 7.86
CA ASP A 26 -1.60 10.37 8.31
C ASP A 26 -1.18 9.03 8.93
N ASN A 27 -2.13 8.15 9.25
CA ASN A 27 -1.82 6.85 9.84
C ASN A 27 -1.57 5.77 8.77
N ASP A 28 -0.64 4.88 9.05
CA ASP A 28 -0.43 3.68 8.22
C ASP A 28 -1.64 2.74 8.28
N LEU A 29 -1.96 2.12 7.14
CA LEU A 29 -3.03 1.13 7.03
C LEU A 29 -2.52 -0.13 6.34
N VAL A 30 -2.54 -1.25 7.06
CA VAL A 30 -2.25 -2.57 6.48
C VAL A 30 -3.49 -3.10 5.79
N VAL A 31 -3.37 -3.42 4.51
CA VAL A 31 -4.47 -3.91 3.67
C VAL A 31 -4.07 -5.14 2.89
N ASN A 32 -5.06 -5.93 2.46
CA ASN A 32 -4.87 -7.04 1.54
C ASN A 32 -5.28 -6.61 0.11
N PRO A 33 -4.34 -6.46 -0.82
CA PRO A 33 -4.64 -6.10 -2.21
C PRO A 33 -5.02 -7.31 -3.10
N VAL A 34 -4.77 -8.54 -2.66
CA VAL A 34 -4.96 -9.76 -3.48
C VAL A 34 -6.40 -10.27 -3.38
N LYS A 35 -7.00 -10.18 -2.20
CA LYS A 35 -8.35 -10.67 -1.94
C LYS A 35 -9.27 -9.51 -1.59
N GLY A 36 -10.31 -9.33 -2.40
CA GLY A 36 -11.41 -8.45 -2.05
C GLY A 36 -12.05 -8.89 -0.73
N LYS A 37 -12.36 -7.93 0.14
CA LYS A 37 -13.16 -8.20 1.33
C LYS A 37 -14.59 -8.44 0.88
N GLN A 38 -15.18 -9.58 1.23
CA GLN A 38 -16.62 -9.77 1.01
C GLN A 38 -17.39 -8.74 1.84
N LEU A 39 -18.14 -7.89 1.16
CA LEU A 39 -19.05 -6.92 1.77
C LEU A 39 -20.35 -7.66 2.13
N THR A 40 -20.33 -8.44 3.21
CA THR A 40 -21.53 -9.13 3.73
C THR A 40 -22.63 -8.17 4.20
N ASN A 41 -22.33 -6.88 4.33
CA ASN A 41 -23.28 -5.84 4.77
C ASN A 41 -24.00 -5.09 3.63
N ILE A 42 -23.81 -5.44 2.36
CA ILE A 42 -24.55 -4.81 1.25
C ILE A 42 -25.83 -5.60 0.98
N ARG A 43 -26.93 -5.16 1.59
CA ARG A 43 -28.28 -5.39 1.05
C ARG A 43 -28.54 -4.35 -0.05
N ALA A 44 -28.16 -4.65 -1.28
CA ALA A 44 -28.60 -3.92 -2.48
C ALA A 44 -28.58 -4.93 -3.64
N SER A 45 -29.72 -5.44 -4.12
CA SER A 45 -30.61 -4.72 -5.06
C SER A 45 -29.82 -4.17 -6.25
N GLY A 46 -29.47 -5.06 -7.18
CA GLY A 46 -29.19 -4.82 -8.59
C GLY A 46 -28.49 -3.53 -9.00
N THR A 47 -27.19 -3.63 -9.30
CA THR A 47 -26.53 -3.08 -10.50
C THR A 47 -25.08 -3.59 -10.50
N ASP A 48 -24.67 -4.28 -11.57
CA ASP A 48 -23.26 -4.59 -11.86
C ASP A 48 -22.55 -3.27 -12.16
N GLU A 49 -21.94 -2.66 -11.14
CA GLU A 49 -21.05 -1.52 -11.35
C GLU A 49 -19.74 -2.03 -11.94
N ALA A 50 -19.45 -1.65 -13.19
CA ALA A 50 -18.14 -1.88 -13.78
C ALA A 50 -17.08 -1.17 -12.92
N VAL A 51 -16.12 -1.94 -12.38
CA VAL A 51 -15.07 -1.40 -11.52
C VAL A 51 -14.12 -0.55 -12.35
N VAL A 52 -14.26 0.78 -12.28
CA VAL A 52 -13.32 1.72 -12.89
C VAL A 52 -12.14 1.91 -11.96
N LEU A 53 -10.94 1.58 -12.44
CA LEU A 53 -9.69 1.80 -11.71
C LEU A 53 -9.06 3.13 -12.16
N VAL A 54 -8.88 4.05 -11.22
CA VAL A 54 -8.02 5.23 -11.37
C VAL A 54 -6.58 4.82 -11.69
N THR A 55 -5.94 5.54 -12.59
CA THR A 55 -4.53 5.34 -12.97
C THR A 55 -3.62 5.44 -11.73
N PRO A 56 -2.71 4.47 -11.51
CA PRO A 56 -1.73 4.55 -10.43
C PRO A 56 -0.75 5.70 -10.62
N ILE A 57 -0.18 6.18 -9.50
CA ILE A 57 0.93 7.14 -9.54
C ILE A 57 2.21 6.39 -9.94
N GLU A 58 2.90 6.89 -10.96
CA GLU A 58 4.21 6.39 -11.34
C GLU A 58 5.25 6.73 -10.27
N THR A 59 6.03 5.74 -9.88
CA THR A 59 7.07 5.87 -8.85
C THR A 59 8.43 6.01 -9.52
N THR A 60 8.87 7.26 -9.71
CA THR A 60 10.27 7.54 -10.13
C THR A 60 11.21 7.39 -8.93
N LEU A 61 12.52 7.29 -9.20
CA LEU A 61 13.51 7.15 -8.13
C LEU A 61 13.54 8.38 -7.23
N GLU A 62 13.50 9.56 -7.84
CA GLU A 62 13.50 10.85 -7.16
C GLU A 62 12.27 10.98 -6.28
N TYR A 63 11.10 10.65 -6.83
CA TYR A 63 9.85 10.66 -6.07
C TYR A 63 9.88 9.66 -4.91
N ALA A 64 10.38 8.45 -5.13
CA ALA A 64 10.47 7.44 -4.08
C ALA A 64 11.42 7.86 -2.95
N LEU A 65 12.56 8.49 -3.28
CA LEU A 65 13.51 8.99 -2.29
C LEU A 65 12.97 10.18 -1.48
N GLU A 66 12.18 11.05 -2.10
CA GLU A 66 11.51 12.15 -1.38
C GLU A 66 10.34 11.66 -0.53
N PHE A 67 9.68 10.57 -0.95
CA PHE A 67 8.49 10.05 -0.29
C PHE A 67 8.78 9.24 0.98
N ILE A 68 9.86 8.46 1.02
CA ILE A 68 10.10 7.50 2.11
C ILE A 68 10.39 8.18 3.46
N ASN A 69 9.94 7.53 4.54
CA ASN A 69 10.31 7.86 5.91
C ASN A 69 11.48 7.00 6.44
N ASP A 70 11.94 7.29 7.67
CA ASP A 70 13.04 6.56 8.32
C ASP A 70 12.78 5.05 8.50
N ASP A 71 11.52 4.65 8.66
CA ASP A 71 11.10 3.24 8.79
C ASP A 71 10.83 2.56 7.44
N GLU A 72 11.14 3.22 6.34
CA GLU A 72 10.90 2.78 4.96
C GLU A 72 12.20 2.67 4.16
N LEU A 73 12.15 1.92 3.06
CA LEU A 73 13.25 1.69 2.16
C LEU A 73 12.74 1.69 0.72
N VAL A 74 13.55 2.24 -0.18
CA VAL A 74 13.36 2.10 -1.62
C VAL A 74 14.10 0.85 -2.10
N GLU A 75 13.35 -0.11 -2.62
CA GLU A 75 13.88 -1.28 -3.31
C GLU A 75 14.05 -0.95 -4.79
N VAL A 76 15.29 -0.95 -5.27
CA VAL A 76 15.63 -0.63 -6.66
C VAL A 76 16.14 -1.88 -7.36
N THR A 77 15.49 -2.23 -8.46
CA THR A 77 15.98 -3.22 -9.43
C THR A 77 16.07 -2.57 -10.82
N PRO A 78 16.80 -3.17 -11.78
CA PRO A 78 16.91 -2.60 -13.13
C PRO A 78 15.55 -2.38 -13.83
N GLU A 79 14.54 -3.17 -13.46
CA GLU A 79 13.21 -3.15 -14.09
C GLU A 79 12.16 -2.40 -13.27
N SER A 80 12.42 -2.14 -11.97
CA SER A 80 11.38 -1.62 -11.09
C SER A 80 11.91 -0.90 -9.86
N ILE A 81 11.16 0.10 -9.43
CA ILE A 81 11.36 0.83 -8.19
C ILE A 81 10.14 0.56 -7.31
N ARG A 82 10.39 0.11 -6.08
CA ARG A 82 9.33 -0.19 -5.11
C ARG A 82 9.63 0.48 -3.78
N ILE A 83 8.58 0.75 -3.02
CA ILE A 83 8.67 1.28 -1.67
C ILE A 83 8.22 0.17 -0.72
N ARG A 84 8.96 -0.04 0.37
CA ARG A 84 8.66 -1.06 1.38
C ARG A 84 8.97 -0.54 2.77
N LYS A 85 8.30 -1.10 3.77
CA LYS A 85 8.70 -0.91 5.17
C LYS A 85 10.00 -1.66 5.45
N ARG A 86 10.81 -1.12 6.35
CA ARG A 86 12.01 -1.76 6.89
C ARG A 86 11.67 -3.12 7.49
N TYR A 87 10.66 -3.14 8.35
CA TYR A 87 10.05 -4.35 8.87
C TYR A 87 8.84 -4.74 8.01
N LEU A 88 8.92 -5.91 7.38
CA LEU A 88 7.88 -6.37 6.46
C LEU A 88 6.61 -6.79 7.20
N LEU A 89 6.79 -7.50 8.32
CA LEU A 89 5.69 -8.06 9.09
C LEU A 89 5.11 -7.00 10.03
N GLU A 90 3.79 -6.95 10.14
CA GLU A 90 3.11 -5.94 10.98
C GLU A 90 3.50 -6.03 12.46
N HIS A 91 3.67 -7.26 12.98
CA HIS A 91 4.01 -7.47 14.38
C HIS A 91 5.44 -7.00 14.70
N GLU A 92 6.36 -7.05 13.73
CA GLU A 92 7.71 -6.53 13.88
C GLU A 92 7.71 -4.99 13.93
N ARG A 93 6.88 -4.33 13.10
CA ARG A 93 6.67 -2.87 13.16
C ARG A 93 6.18 -2.43 14.53
N LYS A 94 5.16 -3.10 15.06
CA LYS A 94 4.62 -2.82 16.42
C LYS A 94 5.64 -3.05 17.53
N LYS A 95 6.55 -4.00 17.35
CA LYS A 95 7.62 -4.28 18.32
C LYS A 95 8.73 -3.22 18.25
N ALA A 96 9.06 -2.76 17.05
CA ALA A 96 10.06 -1.72 16.83
C ALA A 96 9.59 -0.37 17.39
N SER A 97 8.36 0.04 17.10
CA SER A 97 7.81 1.31 17.61
C SER A 97 7.85 1.37 19.15
N ARG A 98 7.46 0.28 19.82
CA ARG A 98 7.50 0.18 21.29
C ARG A 98 8.91 0.23 21.89
N ARG A 99 9.94 -0.12 21.13
CA ARG A 99 11.34 -0.04 21.59
C ARG A 99 11.91 1.36 21.41
N GLU A 100 11.42 2.09 20.42
CA GLU A 100 11.83 3.46 20.15
C GLU A 100 11.18 4.44 21.16
N ASP A 101 9.97 4.12 21.62
CA ASP A 101 9.26 4.86 22.67
C ASP A 101 9.84 4.68 24.09
N ALA A 102 10.76 3.74 24.30
CA ALA A 102 11.28 3.30 25.61
C ALA A 102 12.73 3.76 25.85
#